data_AF-A0A0K2B1D8-F1
#
_entry.id   AF-A0A0K2B1D8-F1
#
_cell.length_a   1.000
_cell.length_b   1.000
_cell.length_c   1.000
_cell.angle_alpha   90.00
_cell.angle_beta   90.00
_cell.angle_gamma   90.00
#
_symmetry.space_group_name_H-M   'P 1'
#
loop_
_entity.id
_entity.type
_entity.pdbx_description
1 polymer ?
#
loop_
_entity_poly.entity_id
_entity_poly.type
_entity_poly.pdbx_seq_one_letter_code
_entity_poly.pdbx_strand_id
1 'polypeptide(L)'
;MSDVFEVGQKVRVPGEAEGEVTYGPFRSTFGSFTGYVVRVRGIERLYRESHLAAVPTLPVFAVGDTVTLTTRDSLATVEYGPFDDRDVYVVKLVDAPSDPDDVRTFTALASVMRKVETPAVAVGDRVRVTRAFAVSNWLGRVGTVTSTTERFRENLGDLHRYVVDDGSDSVYAAEVEPVTDEDTYEYNGMVYDLVAKYRDRDGDVWRLKRVNGIVRARWDGEEDPTTDSNTLATVASTWGPLTRITD
;
A
#
# COMPACT_ATOMS: atom_id res chain seq x y z
N MET A 1 14.28 -5.33 39.39
CA MET A 1 14.44 -6.60 38.65
C MET A 1 15.57 -6.39 37.66
N SER A 2 16.47 -7.36 37.54
CA SER A 2 17.56 -7.32 36.56
C SER A 2 16.99 -7.83 35.25
N ASP A 3 16.88 -6.96 34.24
CA ASP A 3 16.33 -7.32 32.94
C ASP A 3 17.34 -8.22 32.21
N VAL A 4 16.99 -9.50 32.03
CA VAL A 4 17.80 -10.41 31.22
C VAL A 4 17.57 -10.06 29.76
N PHE A 5 18.63 -9.65 29.06
CA PHE A 5 18.57 -9.35 27.64
C PHE A 5 18.74 -10.61 26.78
N GLU A 6 18.00 -10.68 25.67
CA GLU A 6 18.10 -11.77 24.69
C GLU A 6 19.04 -11.42 23.53
N VAL A 7 19.66 -12.43 22.92
CA VAL A 7 20.43 -12.24 21.68
C VAL A 7 19.49 -11.79 20.56
N GLY A 8 19.86 -10.74 19.82
CA GLY A 8 19.04 -10.05 18.82
C GLY A 8 18.25 -8.87 19.37
N GLN A 9 18.16 -8.72 20.70
CA GLN A 9 17.40 -7.62 21.31
C GLN A 9 18.08 -6.27 21.07
N LYS A 10 17.29 -5.26 20.68
CA LYS A 10 17.74 -3.87 20.61
C LYS A 10 17.84 -3.26 22.01
N VAL A 11 18.96 -2.63 22.30
CA VAL A 11 19.26 -2.01 23.60
C VAL A 11 19.81 -0.60 23.41
N ARG A 12 19.52 0.28 24.36
CA ARG A 12 20.14 1.60 24.47
C ARG A 12 21.44 1.46 25.26
N VAL A 13 22.50 2.01 24.68
CA VAL A 13 23.82 2.13 25.31
C VAL A 13 24.01 3.60 25.73
N PRO A 14 24.33 3.91 27.00
CA PRO A 14 24.47 5.26 27.50
C PRO A 14 25.55 6.03 26.75
N GLY A 15 25.20 7.18 26.19
CA GLY A 15 26.12 8.02 25.42
C GLY A 15 26.44 7.50 24.01
N GLU A 16 25.83 6.40 23.57
CA GLU A 16 25.98 5.85 22.23
C GLU A 16 24.63 5.74 21.49
N ALA A 17 24.67 5.30 20.23
CA ALA A 17 23.47 4.96 19.47
C ALA A 17 22.85 3.64 19.97
N GLU A 18 21.64 3.32 19.52
CA GLU A 18 21.03 2.01 19.77
C GLU A 18 21.92 0.87 19.24
N GLY A 19 22.02 -0.18 20.04
CA GLY A 19 22.80 -1.37 19.75
C GLY A 19 21.95 -2.62 19.74
N GLU A 20 22.55 -3.74 19.33
CA GLU A 20 21.92 -5.06 19.33
C GLU A 20 22.75 -6.03 20.14
N VAL A 21 22.13 -6.76 21.07
CA VAL A 21 22.82 -7.81 21.81
C VAL A 21 23.18 -8.94 20.84
N THR A 22 24.46 -9.25 20.73
CA THR A 22 24.98 -10.29 19.84
C THR A 22 25.38 -11.54 20.61
N TYR A 23 25.85 -11.40 21.85
CA TYR A 23 26.25 -12.51 22.71
C TYR A 23 26.00 -12.21 24.20
N GLY A 24 25.79 -13.26 24.99
CA GLY A 24 25.60 -13.19 26.45
C GLY A 24 24.40 -14.02 26.90
N PRO A 25 24.09 -14.02 28.22
CA PRO A 25 24.82 -13.33 29.29
C PRO A 25 26.17 -13.99 29.60
N PHE A 26 27.21 -13.19 29.81
CA PHE A 26 28.50 -13.62 30.38
C PHE A 26 28.57 -13.24 31.85
N ARG A 27 28.87 -14.21 32.72
CA ARG A 27 29.16 -13.93 34.12
C ARG A 27 30.65 -13.64 34.27
N SER A 28 30.99 -12.52 34.92
CA SER A 28 32.38 -12.26 35.30
C SER A 28 32.92 -13.40 36.17
N THR A 29 34.21 -13.72 36.04
CA THR A 29 34.87 -14.82 36.79
C THR A 29 34.67 -14.72 38.30
N PHE A 30 34.54 -13.50 38.83
CA PHE A 30 34.32 -13.22 40.26
C PHE A 30 32.85 -13.02 40.64
N GLY A 31 31.90 -13.30 39.73
CA GLY A 31 30.45 -13.12 39.96
C GLY A 31 29.99 -11.67 40.16
N SER A 32 30.89 -10.70 40.01
CA SER A 32 30.66 -9.28 40.28
C SER A 32 29.73 -8.55 39.30
N PHE A 33 29.58 -9.05 38.06
CA PHE A 33 28.65 -8.50 37.08
C PHE A 33 28.23 -9.53 36.01
N THR A 34 27.09 -9.26 35.39
CA THR A 34 26.64 -9.86 34.12
C THR A 34 26.96 -8.90 32.97
N GLY A 35 27.56 -9.40 31.90
CA GLY A 35 27.89 -8.63 30.72
C GLY A 35 27.28 -9.21 29.44
N TYR A 36 27.07 -8.34 28.47
CA TYR A 36 26.54 -8.67 27.14
C TYR A 36 27.44 -8.03 26.08
N VAL A 37 27.68 -8.74 24.98
CA VAL A 37 28.33 -8.15 23.82
C VAL A 37 27.24 -7.51 22.97
N VAL A 38 27.38 -6.20 22.74
CA VAL A 38 26.41 -5.39 21.99
C VAL A 38 27.10 -4.81 20.76
N ARG A 39 26.46 -4.92 19.61
CA ARG A 39 26.91 -4.31 18.36
C ARG A 39 26.28 -2.92 18.22
N VAL A 40 27.12 -1.89 18.23
CA VAL A 40 26.72 -0.49 18.01
C VAL A 40 27.46 0.02 16.77
N ARG A 41 26.72 0.47 15.76
CA ARG A 41 27.29 0.98 14.49
C ARG A 41 28.31 0.01 13.84
N GLY A 42 28.03 -1.29 13.90
CA GLY A 42 28.89 -2.34 13.33
C GLY A 42 30.07 -2.78 14.21
N ILE A 43 30.27 -2.17 15.37
CA ILE A 43 31.35 -2.53 16.30
C ILE A 43 30.77 -3.26 17.51
N GLU A 44 31.33 -4.41 17.85
CA GLU A 44 30.94 -5.20 19.03
C GLU A 44 31.77 -4.82 20.25
N ARG A 45 31.10 -4.58 21.38
CA ARG A 45 31.73 -4.25 22.67
C ARG A 45 30.99 -4.92 23.82
N LEU A 46 31.73 -5.25 24.87
CA LEU A 46 31.15 -5.78 26.11
C LEU A 46 30.60 -4.65 26.98
N TYR A 47 29.33 -4.70 27.32
CA TYR A 47 28.66 -3.80 28.26
C TYR A 47 28.17 -4.57 29.48
N ARG A 48 28.12 -3.90 30.63
CA ARG A 48 27.47 -4.45 31.82
C ARG A 48 25.95 -4.36 31.66
N GLU A 49 25.24 -5.34 32.17
CA GLU A 49 23.76 -5.35 32.22
C GLU A 49 23.22 -4.03 32.79
N SER A 50 23.81 -3.53 33.88
CA SER A 50 23.40 -2.29 34.55
C SER A 50 23.56 -1.03 33.70
N HIS A 51 24.26 -1.11 32.57
CA HIS A 51 24.42 0.00 31.63
C HIS A 51 23.52 -0.15 30.41
N LEU A 52 22.76 -1.23 30.28
CA LEU A 52 21.87 -1.43 29.14
C LEU A 52 20.44 -1.14 29.55
N ALA A 53 19.67 -0.58 28.62
CA ALA A 53 18.22 -0.48 28.75
C ALA A 53 17.58 -1.08 27.50
N ALA A 54 16.53 -1.88 27.65
CA ALA A 54 15.82 -2.43 26.51
C ALA A 54 15.24 -1.30 25.66
N VAL A 55 15.45 -1.34 24.34
CA VAL A 55 14.64 -0.53 23.42
C VAL A 55 13.31 -1.26 23.27
N PRO A 56 12.16 -0.64 23.58
CA PRO A 56 10.89 -1.26 23.33
C PRO A 56 10.73 -1.53 21.83
N THR A 57 10.73 -2.81 21.43
CA THR A 57 10.27 -3.22 20.10
C THR A 57 8.80 -2.88 19.97
N LEU A 58 8.45 -2.02 19.01
CA LEU A 58 7.04 -1.70 18.77
C LEU A 58 6.26 -2.99 18.47
N PRO A 59 5.01 -3.12 18.97
CA PRO A 59 4.13 -4.21 18.58
C PRO A 59 4.06 -4.33 17.05
N VAL A 60 4.06 -5.57 16.55
CA VAL A 60 3.96 -5.83 15.11
C VAL A 60 2.60 -5.38 14.57
N PHE A 61 1.56 -5.43 15.40
CA PHE A 61 0.21 -5.00 15.07
C PHE A 61 -0.32 -3.99 16.09
N ALA A 62 -1.11 -3.03 15.62
CA ALA A 62 -1.83 -2.08 16.46
C ALA A 62 -3.29 -2.53 16.66
N VAL A 63 -3.90 -2.13 17.78
CA VAL A 63 -5.36 -2.26 17.96
C VAL A 63 -6.07 -1.53 16.82
N GLY A 64 -7.04 -2.19 16.20
CA GLY A 64 -7.77 -1.72 15.02
C GLY A 64 -7.19 -2.20 13.68
N ASP A 65 -5.98 -2.77 13.65
CA ASP A 65 -5.44 -3.37 12.41
C ASP A 65 -6.33 -4.54 11.96
N THR A 66 -6.59 -4.61 10.65
CA THR A 66 -7.16 -5.82 10.04
C THR A 66 -6.02 -6.76 9.64
N VAL A 67 -6.18 -8.04 9.93
CA VAL A 67 -5.19 -9.09 9.68
C VAL A 67 -5.83 -10.30 9.00
N THR A 68 -5.04 -11.03 8.21
CA THR A 68 -5.38 -12.37 7.75
C THR A 68 -4.78 -13.39 8.70
N LEU A 69 -5.59 -14.34 9.14
CA LEU A 69 -5.15 -15.45 9.97
C LEU A 69 -4.75 -16.65 9.11
N THR A 70 -3.47 -17.02 9.12
CA THR A 70 -2.96 -18.11 8.28
C THR A 70 -3.52 -19.49 8.67
N THR A 71 -4.00 -19.64 9.90
CA THR A 71 -4.55 -20.89 10.43
C THR A 71 -5.98 -21.18 9.95
N ARG A 72 -6.72 -20.17 9.47
CA ARG A 72 -8.14 -20.28 9.13
C ARG A 72 -8.55 -19.56 7.84
N ASP A 73 -7.59 -18.99 7.11
CA ASP A 73 -7.81 -18.12 5.93
C ASP A 73 -8.98 -17.13 6.12
N SER A 74 -9.01 -16.51 7.29
CA SER A 74 -10.10 -15.61 7.71
C SER A 74 -9.55 -14.23 8.05
N LEU A 75 -10.35 -13.20 7.84
CA LEU A 75 -10.04 -11.83 8.27
C LEU A 75 -10.43 -11.62 9.72
N ALA A 76 -9.58 -10.93 10.47
CA ALA A 76 -9.86 -10.53 11.84
C ALA A 76 -9.35 -9.11 12.12
N THR A 77 -9.98 -8.43 13.07
CA THR A 77 -9.53 -7.15 13.61
C THR A 77 -8.80 -7.39 14.92
N VAL A 78 -7.68 -6.70 15.14
CA VAL A 78 -6.97 -6.70 16.42
C VAL A 78 -7.77 -5.86 17.42
N GLU A 79 -8.31 -6.49 18.46
CA GLU A 79 -9.13 -5.81 19.49
C GLU A 79 -8.28 -5.41 20.70
N TYR A 80 -7.35 -6.27 21.12
CA TYR A 80 -6.47 -6.01 22.26
C TYR A 80 -5.08 -6.62 22.06
N GLY A 81 -4.13 -6.10 22.82
CA GLY A 81 -2.77 -6.60 22.89
C GLY A 81 -1.73 -5.58 22.44
N PRO A 82 -0.46 -6.00 22.37
CA PRO A 82 -0.07 -7.38 22.58
C PRO A 82 0.12 -7.74 24.07
N PHE A 83 -0.11 -9.01 24.40
CA PHE A 83 0.13 -9.64 25.70
C PHE A 83 1.33 -10.60 25.59
N ASP A 84 1.85 -11.08 26.73
CA ASP A 84 2.93 -12.08 26.85
C ASP A 84 4.10 -11.84 25.88
N ASP A 85 5.02 -10.96 26.29
CA ASP A 85 6.21 -10.56 25.50
C ASP A 85 5.93 -10.05 24.07
N ARG A 86 4.71 -9.56 23.87
CA ARG A 86 4.21 -8.91 22.67
C ARG A 86 3.85 -9.84 21.51
N ASP A 87 3.69 -11.14 21.76
CA ASP A 87 3.38 -12.12 20.72
C ASP A 87 1.89 -12.52 20.66
N VAL A 88 1.12 -12.30 21.74
CA VAL A 88 -0.30 -12.70 21.78
C VAL A 88 -1.22 -11.50 21.60
N TYR A 89 -2.18 -11.60 20.69
CA TYR A 89 -3.20 -10.58 20.42
C TYR A 89 -4.59 -11.17 20.63
N VAL A 90 -5.55 -10.38 21.10
CA VAL A 90 -6.97 -10.74 21.02
C VAL A 90 -7.49 -10.20 19.70
N VAL A 91 -8.03 -11.08 18.88
CA VAL A 91 -8.56 -10.76 17.56
C VAL A 91 -10.03 -11.15 17.48
N LYS A 92 -10.78 -10.47 16.60
CA LYS A 92 -12.18 -10.74 16.33
C LYS A 92 -12.40 -10.93 14.84
N LEU A 93 -13.02 -12.04 14.45
CA LEU A 93 -13.35 -12.28 13.04
C LEU A 93 -14.25 -11.17 12.49
N VAL A 94 -13.87 -10.66 11.32
CA VAL A 94 -14.64 -9.65 10.58
C VAL A 94 -16.02 -10.23 10.26
N ASP A 95 -16.04 -11.39 9.60
CA ASP A 95 -17.24 -12.15 9.34
C ASP A 95 -17.62 -13.03 10.53
N ALA A 96 -18.92 -13.20 10.77
CA ALA A 96 -19.36 -14.15 11.77
C ALA A 96 -19.04 -15.58 11.28
N PRO A 97 -18.59 -16.47 12.17
CA PRO A 97 -18.40 -17.87 11.79
C PRO A 97 -19.74 -18.48 11.34
N SER A 98 -19.67 -19.43 10.42
CA SER A 98 -20.86 -20.10 9.88
C SER A 98 -21.56 -20.98 10.91
N ASP A 99 -20.78 -21.55 11.84
CA ASP A 99 -21.30 -22.26 13.01
C ASP A 99 -21.49 -21.27 14.17
N PRO A 100 -22.69 -21.13 14.75
CA PRO A 100 -22.93 -20.25 15.88
C PRO A 100 -22.17 -20.66 17.16
N ASP A 101 -21.71 -21.92 17.26
CA ASP A 101 -20.93 -22.40 18.40
C ASP A 101 -19.44 -22.03 18.28
N ASP A 102 -18.99 -21.59 17.11
CA ASP A 102 -17.61 -21.12 16.90
C ASP A 102 -17.37 -19.75 17.53
N VAL A 103 -16.22 -19.62 18.20
CA VAL A 103 -15.82 -18.36 18.84
C VAL A 103 -15.44 -17.30 17.80
N ARG A 104 -16.14 -16.16 17.83
CA ARG A 104 -15.82 -15.00 16.98
C ARG A 104 -14.60 -14.21 17.47
N THR A 105 -14.34 -14.23 18.78
CA THR A 105 -13.23 -13.51 19.42
C THR A 105 -12.34 -14.50 20.15
N PHE A 106 -11.04 -14.46 19.89
CA PHE A 106 -10.07 -15.40 20.46
C PHE A 106 -8.65 -14.80 20.44
N THR A 107 -7.68 -15.51 21.04
CA THR A 107 -6.27 -15.12 21.02
C THR A 107 -5.53 -15.70 19.82
N ALA A 108 -4.65 -14.91 19.20
CA ALA A 108 -3.81 -15.31 18.09
C ALA A 108 -2.36 -14.86 18.33
N LEU A 109 -1.40 -15.66 17.86
CA LEU A 109 0.01 -15.30 17.86
C LEU A 109 0.33 -14.36 16.70
N ALA A 110 1.25 -13.42 16.88
CA ALA A 110 1.68 -12.53 15.81
C ALA A 110 2.23 -13.34 14.61
N SER A 111 2.88 -14.48 14.88
CA SER A 111 3.41 -15.40 13.86
C SER A 111 2.37 -16.00 12.91
N VAL A 112 1.08 -16.04 13.30
CA VAL A 112 -0.02 -16.55 12.47
C VAL A 112 -0.90 -15.44 11.87
N MET A 113 -0.51 -14.19 12.10
CA MET A 113 -1.20 -13.01 11.60
C MET A 113 -0.39 -12.39 10.47
N ARG A 114 -1.08 -11.91 9.43
CA ARG A 114 -0.49 -11.07 8.39
C ARG A 114 -1.28 -9.78 8.30
N LYS A 115 -0.60 -8.63 8.33
CA LYS A 115 -1.28 -7.34 8.22
C LYS A 115 -1.97 -7.27 6.86
N VAL A 116 -3.26 -6.99 6.87
CA VAL A 116 -3.97 -6.65 5.65
C VAL A 116 -3.65 -5.20 5.38
N GLU A 117 -2.94 -4.96 4.29
CA GLU A 117 -2.82 -3.61 3.80
C GLU A 117 -4.22 -3.13 3.40
N THR A 118 -4.65 -2.00 3.95
CA THR A 118 -5.83 -1.33 3.41
C THR A 118 -5.51 -0.92 1.97
N PRO A 119 -6.33 -1.30 0.98
CA PRO A 119 -6.15 -0.82 -0.38
C PRO A 119 -6.15 0.71 -0.36
N ALA A 120 -5.23 1.35 -1.10
CA ALA A 120 -5.14 2.81 -1.16
C ALA A 120 -6.38 3.49 -1.78
N VAL A 121 -7.28 2.69 -2.37
CA VAL A 121 -8.49 3.12 -3.07
C VAL A 121 -9.64 2.18 -2.67
N ALA A 122 -10.85 2.71 -2.53
CA ALA A 122 -12.07 1.99 -2.20
C ALA A 122 -12.88 1.63 -3.44
N VAL A 123 -13.84 0.70 -3.30
CA VAL A 123 -14.87 0.46 -4.31
C VAL A 123 -15.69 1.74 -4.51
N GLY A 124 -15.88 2.13 -5.77
CA GLY A 124 -16.51 3.40 -6.17
C GLY A 124 -15.51 4.52 -6.45
N ASP A 125 -14.25 4.39 -6.04
CA ASP A 125 -13.23 5.40 -6.36
C ASP A 125 -12.90 5.38 -7.85
N ARG A 126 -12.65 6.56 -8.40
CA ARG A 126 -12.11 6.71 -9.75
C ARG A 126 -10.60 6.56 -9.72
N VAL A 127 -10.09 5.70 -10.58
CA VAL A 127 -8.68 5.35 -10.61
C VAL A 127 -8.14 5.22 -12.03
N ARG A 128 -6.85 5.49 -12.18
CA ARG A 128 -6.07 5.21 -13.38
C ARG A 128 -5.39 3.86 -13.22
N VAL A 129 -5.53 2.98 -14.20
CA VAL A 129 -4.83 1.70 -14.22
C VAL A 129 -3.37 1.91 -14.59
N THR A 130 -2.43 1.59 -13.71
CA THR A 130 -0.99 1.70 -13.97
C THR A 130 -0.33 0.35 -14.23
N ARG A 131 -0.96 -0.75 -13.79
CA ARG A 131 -0.53 -2.11 -14.11
C ARG A 131 -1.72 -3.06 -14.20
N ALA A 132 -1.86 -3.73 -15.34
CA ALA A 132 -2.83 -4.81 -15.57
C ALA A 132 -2.20 -5.92 -16.40
N PHE A 133 -2.57 -7.17 -16.16
CA PHE A 133 -2.02 -8.32 -16.89
C PHE A 133 -2.90 -8.64 -18.12
N ALA A 134 -2.26 -9.06 -19.21
CA ALA A 134 -2.87 -9.48 -20.47
C ALA A 134 -3.65 -8.43 -21.29
N VAL A 135 -3.78 -7.19 -20.82
CA VAL A 135 -4.52 -6.13 -21.53
C VAL A 135 -3.75 -4.82 -21.52
N SER A 136 -2.78 -4.68 -22.43
CA SER A 136 -1.95 -3.47 -22.56
C SER A 136 -2.76 -2.23 -22.92
N ASN A 137 -3.89 -2.38 -23.61
CA ASN A 137 -4.81 -1.30 -23.97
C ASN A 137 -5.51 -0.65 -22.76
N TRP A 138 -5.43 -1.26 -21.57
CA TRP A 138 -5.95 -0.70 -20.33
C TRP A 138 -4.96 0.17 -19.56
N LEU A 139 -3.66 0.13 -19.90
CA LEU A 139 -2.68 0.98 -19.24
C LEU A 139 -3.00 2.46 -19.46
N GLY A 140 -3.04 3.21 -18.35
CA GLY A 140 -3.46 4.59 -18.31
C GLY A 140 -4.97 4.81 -18.32
N ARG A 141 -5.82 3.84 -18.65
CA ARG A 141 -7.27 4.10 -18.67
C ARG A 141 -7.78 4.48 -17.27
N VAL A 142 -8.75 5.39 -17.26
CA VAL A 142 -9.43 5.80 -16.03
C VAL A 142 -10.77 5.10 -15.98
N GLY A 143 -11.06 4.44 -14.87
CA GLY A 143 -12.34 3.82 -14.60
C GLY A 143 -12.70 3.91 -13.12
N THR A 144 -13.72 3.18 -12.73
CA THR A 144 -14.21 3.09 -11.35
C THR A 144 -13.84 1.73 -10.78
N VAL A 145 -13.31 1.71 -9.56
CA VAL A 145 -13.02 0.45 -8.86
C VAL A 145 -14.33 -0.24 -8.50
N THR A 146 -14.53 -1.47 -8.96
CA THR A 146 -15.72 -2.28 -8.66
C THR A 146 -15.43 -3.40 -7.66
N SER A 147 -14.17 -3.77 -7.47
CA SER A 147 -13.72 -4.72 -6.44
C SER A 147 -12.30 -4.38 -5.98
N THR A 148 -12.04 -4.52 -4.68
CA THR A 148 -10.70 -4.38 -4.05
C THR A 148 -10.27 -5.66 -3.33
N THR A 149 -11.04 -6.74 -3.48
CA THR A 149 -10.90 -8.00 -2.73
C THR A 149 -10.51 -9.16 -3.63
N GLU A 150 -10.34 -8.93 -4.94
CA GLU A 150 -9.97 -10.00 -5.86
C GLU A 150 -8.62 -10.58 -5.45
N ARG A 151 -8.62 -11.90 -5.26
CA ARG A 151 -7.41 -12.66 -4.94
C ARG A 151 -6.93 -13.33 -6.22
N PHE A 152 -5.68 -13.04 -6.57
CA PHE A 152 -4.71 -13.97 -7.16
C PHE A 152 -5.28 -14.99 -8.16
N ARG A 153 -5.05 -14.76 -9.46
CA ARG A 153 -5.10 -15.85 -10.44
C ARG A 153 -3.73 -16.53 -10.48
N GLU A 154 -3.59 -17.58 -9.67
CA GLU A 154 -2.35 -18.37 -9.49
C GLU A 154 -1.66 -18.75 -10.80
N ASN A 155 -2.44 -19.01 -11.84
CA ASN A 155 -1.97 -19.40 -13.15
C ASN A 155 -1.35 -18.26 -13.98
N LEU A 156 -1.41 -17.00 -13.55
CA LEU A 156 -0.88 -15.83 -14.29
C LEU A 156 0.24 -15.09 -13.54
N GLY A 157 0.60 -15.52 -12.33
CA GLY A 157 1.77 -15.01 -11.60
C GLY A 157 1.69 -13.55 -11.14
N ASP A 158 0.52 -12.91 -11.19
CA ASP A 158 0.33 -11.52 -10.77
C ASP A 158 -0.88 -11.36 -9.83
N LEU A 159 -0.74 -10.43 -8.87
CA LEU A 159 -1.75 -10.14 -7.86
C LEU A 159 -2.66 -9.01 -8.38
N HIS A 160 -3.81 -9.37 -8.93
CA HIS A 160 -4.82 -8.39 -9.35
C HIS A 160 -5.71 -8.01 -8.17
N ARG A 161 -5.31 -6.95 -7.47
CA ARG A 161 -6.01 -6.45 -6.29
C ARG A 161 -7.32 -5.72 -6.62
N TYR A 162 -7.44 -5.23 -7.86
CA TYR A 162 -8.52 -4.34 -8.26
C TYR A 162 -9.26 -4.89 -9.49
N VAL A 163 -10.58 -4.64 -9.54
CA VAL A 163 -11.33 -4.65 -10.79
C VAL A 163 -11.73 -3.22 -11.10
N VAL A 164 -11.43 -2.76 -12.31
CA VAL A 164 -11.70 -1.40 -12.78
C VAL A 164 -12.61 -1.46 -14.00
N ASP A 165 -13.70 -0.69 -13.98
CA ASP A 165 -14.70 -0.59 -15.04
C ASP A 165 -14.65 0.82 -15.65
N ASP A 166 -14.50 0.93 -16.98
CA ASP A 166 -14.42 2.22 -17.69
C ASP A 166 -15.77 2.63 -18.35
N GLY A 167 -16.85 1.89 -18.04
CA GLY A 167 -18.18 2.02 -18.62
C GLY A 167 -18.38 1.23 -19.91
N SER A 168 -17.30 0.72 -20.53
CA SER A 168 -17.35 -0.09 -21.75
C SER A 168 -16.90 -1.53 -21.53
N ASP A 169 -15.90 -1.74 -20.67
CA ASP A 169 -15.32 -3.05 -20.36
C ASP A 169 -14.78 -3.02 -18.91
N SER A 170 -14.29 -4.16 -18.41
CA SER A 170 -13.67 -4.26 -17.08
C SER A 170 -12.32 -4.98 -17.12
N VAL A 171 -11.38 -4.57 -16.27
CA VAL A 171 -10.05 -5.18 -16.17
C VAL A 171 -9.66 -5.52 -14.74
N TYR A 172 -8.92 -6.61 -14.60
CA TYR A 172 -8.19 -6.96 -13.39
C TYR A 172 -6.86 -6.19 -13.36
N ALA A 173 -6.78 -5.20 -12.48
CA ALA A 173 -5.60 -4.36 -12.30
C ALA A 173 -4.81 -4.78 -11.06
N ALA A 174 -3.49 -4.84 -11.20
CA ALA A 174 -2.58 -5.08 -10.09
C ALA A 174 -2.25 -3.77 -9.35
N GLU A 175 -2.08 -2.67 -10.09
CA GLU A 175 -1.81 -1.34 -9.55
C GLU A 175 -2.71 -0.31 -10.21
N VAL A 176 -3.15 0.63 -9.38
CA VAL A 176 -3.98 1.76 -9.77
C VAL A 176 -3.57 3.00 -9.00
N GLU A 177 -3.81 4.17 -9.58
CA GLU A 177 -3.61 5.47 -8.94
C GLU A 177 -4.96 6.17 -8.78
N PRO A 178 -5.27 6.79 -7.63
CA PRO A 178 -6.47 7.59 -7.47
C PRO A 178 -6.46 8.76 -8.47
N VAL A 179 -7.62 9.04 -9.05
CA VAL A 179 -7.82 10.15 -9.98
C VAL A 179 -8.83 11.10 -9.38
N THR A 180 -8.49 12.38 -9.35
CA THR A 180 -9.42 13.40 -8.88
C THR A 180 -10.30 13.92 -10.02
N ASP A 181 -11.47 14.46 -9.71
CA ASP A 181 -12.34 15.07 -10.72
C ASP A 181 -11.69 16.27 -11.43
N GLU A 182 -10.67 16.87 -10.81
CA GLU A 182 -9.88 17.95 -11.43
C GLU A 182 -9.02 17.44 -12.60
N ASP A 183 -8.60 16.17 -12.54
CA ASP A 183 -7.76 15.53 -13.53
C ASP A 183 -8.54 14.91 -14.69
N THR A 184 -9.88 15.00 -14.67
CA THR A 184 -10.70 14.43 -15.73
C THR A 184 -11.80 15.35 -16.21
N TYR A 185 -12.32 15.07 -17.40
CA TYR A 185 -13.43 15.81 -17.98
C TYR A 185 -14.27 14.93 -18.89
N GLU A 186 -15.57 14.88 -18.61
CA GLU A 186 -16.52 14.18 -19.48
C GLU A 186 -16.99 15.09 -20.61
N TYR A 187 -16.91 14.59 -21.83
CA TYR A 187 -17.44 15.27 -23.02
C TYR A 187 -18.04 14.24 -23.98
N ASN A 188 -19.32 14.41 -24.33
CA ASN A 188 -20.07 13.49 -25.19
C ASN A 188 -20.02 12.02 -24.73
N GLY A 189 -20.11 11.76 -23.42
CA GLY A 189 -20.06 10.43 -22.84
C GLY A 189 -18.68 9.77 -22.85
N MET A 190 -17.63 10.48 -23.28
CA MET A 190 -16.24 10.06 -23.14
C MET A 190 -15.56 10.81 -22.00
N VAL A 191 -14.81 10.10 -21.17
CA VAL A 191 -14.02 10.70 -20.10
C VAL A 191 -12.58 10.89 -20.54
N TYR A 192 -12.15 12.15 -20.54
CA TYR A 192 -10.80 12.57 -20.86
C TYR A 192 -9.98 12.74 -19.59
N ASP A 193 -8.77 12.20 -19.58
CA ASP A 193 -7.74 12.36 -18.55
C ASP A 193 -6.87 13.57 -18.92
N LEU A 194 -7.00 14.66 -18.16
CA LEU A 194 -6.36 15.94 -18.46
C LEU A 194 -4.84 15.94 -18.26
N VAL A 195 -4.25 14.88 -17.70
CA VAL A 195 -2.79 14.74 -17.64
C VAL A 195 -2.23 13.82 -18.73
N ALA A 196 -3.11 13.16 -19.51
CA ALA A 196 -2.71 12.27 -20.59
C ALA A 196 -2.43 13.02 -21.91
N LYS A 197 -1.77 12.32 -22.84
CA LYS A 197 -1.66 12.72 -24.25
C LYS A 197 -2.68 11.94 -25.08
N TYR A 198 -3.19 12.60 -26.11
CA TYR A 198 -4.16 12.03 -27.04
C TYR A 198 -3.65 12.14 -28.46
N ARG A 199 -4.02 11.19 -29.31
CA ARG A 199 -3.78 11.18 -30.75
C ARG A 199 -5.11 11.36 -31.47
N ASP A 200 -5.18 12.24 -32.44
CA ASP A 200 -6.36 12.38 -33.29
C ASP A 200 -6.34 11.41 -34.49
N ARG A 201 -7.32 11.52 -35.39
CA ARG A 201 -7.43 10.64 -36.57
C ARG A 201 -6.30 10.84 -37.60
N ASP A 202 -5.67 12.01 -37.60
CA ASP A 202 -4.61 12.39 -38.53
C ASP A 202 -3.22 12.03 -37.96
N GLY A 203 -3.17 11.60 -36.70
CA GLY A 203 -1.97 11.14 -36.01
C GLY A 203 -1.34 12.20 -35.11
N ASP A 204 -1.94 13.38 -35.03
CA ASP A 204 -1.42 14.51 -34.28
C ASP A 204 -1.62 14.33 -32.77
N VAL A 205 -0.63 14.77 -32.00
CA VAL A 205 -0.62 14.62 -30.54
C VAL A 205 -1.14 15.88 -29.84
N TRP A 206 -2.14 15.67 -29.00
CA TRP A 206 -2.86 16.69 -28.25
C TRP A 206 -2.61 16.54 -26.75
N ARG A 207 -2.43 17.67 -26.06
CA ARG A 207 -2.54 17.76 -24.59
C ARG A 207 -3.81 18.49 -24.23
N LEU A 208 -4.45 18.07 -23.15
CA LEU A 208 -5.66 18.68 -22.61
C LEU A 208 -5.33 19.38 -21.29
N LYS A 209 -6.00 20.50 -20.99
CA LYS A 209 -5.89 21.18 -19.69
C LYS A 209 -7.10 22.05 -19.43
N ARG A 210 -7.49 22.20 -18.17
CA ARG A 210 -8.49 23.18 -17.77
C ARG A 210 -7.87 24.57 -17.70
N VAL A 211 -8.39 25.51 -18.48
CA VAL A 211 -7.97 26.91 -18.51
C VAL A 211 -9.21 27.78 -18.29
N ASN A 212 -9.26 28.48 -17.16
CA ASN A 212 -10.42 29.29 -16.74
C ASN A 212 -11.74 28.51 -16.78
N GLY A 213 -11.73 27.29 -16.25
CA GLY A 213 -12.89 26.40 -16.18
C GLY A 213 -13.23 25.64 -17.47
N ILE A 214 -12.64 26.01 -18.61
CA ILE A 214 -12.88 25.38 -19.91
C ILE A 214 -11.75 24.40 -20.23
N VAL A 215 -12.08 23.17 -20.64
CA VAL A 215 -11.05 22.23 -21.12
C VAL A 215 -10.62 22.62 -22.52
N ARG A 216 -9.33 22.91 -22.65
CA ARG A 216 -8.66 23.29 -23.89
C ARG A 216 -7.64 22.25 -24.28
N ALA A 217 -7.37 22.22 -25.57
CA ALA A 217 -6.56 21.25 -26.26
C ALA A 217 -5.55 21.98 -27.14
N ARG A 218 -4.29 21.57 -27.05
CA ARG A 218 -3.20 22.14 -27.84
C ARG A 218 -2.50 21.05 -28.62
N TRP A 219 -2.31 21.34 -29.91
CA TRP A 219 -1.50 20.56 -30.84
C TRP A 219 -0.07 21.10 -30.77
N ASP A 220 0.79 20.36 -30.08
CA ASP A 220 2.26 20.48 -30.06
C ASP A 220 2.90 19.62 -28.95
N GLY A 221 2.13 18.81 -28.20
CA GLY A 221 2.62 17.69 -27.38
C GLY A 221 3.54 18.03 -26.19
N GLU A 222 4.12 19.23 -26.17
CA GLU A 222 5.09 19.71 -25.18
C GLU A 222 4.55 20.92 -24.42
N GLU A 223 3.82 21.83 -25.05
CA GLU A 223 3.28 23.01 -24.35
C GLU A 223 1.90 22.74 -23.74
N ASP A 224 1.65 23.40 -22.60
CA ASP A 224 0.34 23.39 -21.97
C ASP A 224 -0.65 24.27 -22.78
N PRO A 225 -1.93 23.85 -22.88
CA PRO A 225 -2.98 24.69 -23.44
C PRO A 225 -3.12 26.04 -22.71
N THR A 226 -3.33 27.10 -23.48
CA THR A 226 -3.56 28.48 -23.00
C THR A 226 -4.99 28.93 -23.33
N THR A 227 -5.33 30.18 -23.01
CA THR A 227 -6.62 30.80 -23.37
C THR A 227 -6.85 30.96 -24.87
N ASP A 228 -5.82 30.80 -25.69
CA ASP A 228 -5.91 30.90 -27.15
C ASP A 228 -5.94 29.52 -27.82
N SER A 229 -5.71 28.44 -27.07
CA SER A 229 -5.79 27.06 -27.58
C SER A 229 -7.22 26.65 -27.88
N ASN A 230 -7.41 25.69 -28.79
CA ASN A 230 -8.73 25.19 -29.14
C ASN A 230 -9.45 24.60 -27.92
N THR A 231 -10.77 24.68 -27.86
CA THR A 231 -11.53 23.94 -26.84
C THR A 231 -11.54 22.45 -27.18
N LEU A 232 -11.71 21.58 -26.17
CA LEU A 232 -11.90 20.15 -26.43
C LEU A 232 -13.08 19.91 -27.37
N ALA A 233 -14.16 20.67 -27.24
CA ALA A 233 -15.33 20.57 -28.10
C ALA A 233 -15.00 20.83 -29.57
N THR A 234 -14.20 21.87 -29.85
CA THR A 234 -13.69 22.19 -31.19
C THR A 234 -12.79 21.09 -31.73
N VAL A 235 -11.91 20.56 -30.88
CA VAL A 235 -10.97 19.52 -31.31
C VAL A 235 -11.68 18.22 -31.62
N ALA A 236 -12.57 17.77 -30.74
CA ALA A 236 -13.33 16.54 -30.92
C ALA A 236 -14.25 16.58 -32.15
N SER A 237 -14.81 17.74 -32.50
CA SER A 237 -15.66 17.87 -33.70
C SER A 237 -14.87 17.94 -35.00
N THR A 238 -13.66 18.51 -34.98
CA THR A 238 -12.87 18.77 -36.19
C THR A 238 -11.92 17.61 -36.50
N TRP A 239 -11.21 17.12 -35.47
CA TRP A 239 -10.14 16.11 -35.57
C TRP A 239 -10.44 14.82 -34.80
N GLY A 240 -11.51 14.79 -33.99
CA GLY A 240 -11.88 13.60 -33.23
C GLY A 240 -12.31 12.40 -34.10
N PRO A 241 -12.48 11.21 -33.48
CA PRO A 241 -12.31 10.95 -32.05
C PRO A 241 -10.85 10.96 -31.61
N LEU A 242 -10.58 11.53 -30.43
CA LEU A 242 -9.25 11.51 -29.81
C LEU A 242 -9.03 10.17 -29.10
N THR A 243 -7.92 9.51 -29.41
CA THR A 243 -7.51 8.24 -28.83
C THR A 243 -6.34 8.47 -27.87
N ARG A 244 -6.42 8.00 -26.63
CA ARG A 244 -5.33 8.15 -25.66
C ARG A 244 -4.04 7.46 -26.15
N ILE A 245 -2.89 8.09 -25.91
CA ILE A 245 -1.57 7.49 -26.14
C ILE A 245 -1.14 6.72 -24.89
N THR A 246 -0.79 5.44 -25.07
CA THR A 246 -0.34 4.50 -24.04
C THR A 246 1.09 4.07 -24.39
N ASP A 247 2.05 4.96 -24.16
CA ASP A 247 3.48 4.65 -24.36
C ASP A 247 4.05 3.87 -23.15
#